data_AF-A0A930ALK5-F1
#
_entry.id   AF-A0A930ALK5-F1
#
_cell.length_a   1.000
_cell.length_b   1.000
_cell.length_c   1.000
_cell.angle_alpha   90.00
_cell.angle_beta   90.00
_cell.angle_gamma   90.00
#
_symmetry.space_group_name_H-M   'P 1'
#
loop_
_entity.id
_entity.type
_entity.pdbx_description
1 polymer ?
#
loop_
_entity_poly.entity_id
_entity_poly.type
_entity_poly.pdbx_seq_one_letter_code
_entity_poly.pdbx_strand_id
1 'polypeptide(L)'
;MVLLNENWKVVSEATRTPGAANVTYQLLARINSQYHSIELNRDYVEIQVTYTMNSGYIYSGSWNFSATGCSDVSGGGTLSGSGTLISGGFWAYHDNGGNYSTSINANLSFYFSSADAYLDGSIELPNIPRASVPSWKNGKNRVKMDGTDTITLVLDKKVPAYRHSLVWVIGD
;
A
#
# COMPACT_ATOMS: atom_id res chain seq x y z
N MET A 1 12.53 -2.28 5.75
CA MET A 1 11.21 -2.54 5.14
C MET A 1 10.17 -2.60 6.25
N VAL A 2 8.99 -2.03 6.04
CA VAL A 2 7.92 -1.93 7.05
C VAL A 2 6.72 -2.77 6.62
N LEU A 3 6.35 -3.76 7.43
CA LEU A 3 5.11 -4.53 7.25
C LEU A 3 3.91 -3.67 7.63
N LEU A 4 3.06 -3.39 6.64
CA LEU A 4 1.86 -2.60 6.84
C LEU A 4 0.72 -3.41 7.46
N ASN A 5 -0.18 -2.70 8.12
CA ASN A 5 -1.48 -3.18 8.56
C ASN A 5 -2.48 -2.02 8.52
N GLU A 6 -3.65 -2.19 9.13
CA GLU A 6 -4.72 -1.18 9.14
C GLU A 6 -4.41 0.05 10.01
N ASN A 7 -3.34 0.01 10.81
CA ASN A 7 -2.87 1.15 11.58
C ASN A 7 -1.79 1.90 10.81
N TRP A 8 -1.74 3.22 10.96
CA TRP A 8 -0.66 4.04 10.42
C TRP A 8 0.69 3.58 10.94
N LYS A 9 1.62 3.32 10.01
CA LYS A 9 3.01 2.99 10.28
C LYS A 9 3.91 4.11 9.77
N VAL A 10 4.86 4.55 10.58
CA VAL A 10 5.94 5.44 10.13
C VAL A 10 6.88 4.62 9.25
N VAL A 11 6.99 5.00 7.99
CA VAL A 11 7.87 4.38 7.00
C VAL A 11 9.23 5.06 6.98
N SER A 12 9.22 6.39 7.08
CA SER A 12 10.42 7.22 7.19
C SER A 12 10.12 8.47 8.00
N GLU A 13 11.13 9.00 8.66
CA GLU A 13 11.06 10.23 9.46
C GLU A 13 12.28 11.11 9.15
N ALA A 14 12.07 12.43 9.15
CA ALA A 14 13.15 13.38 9.04
C ALA A 14 12.89 14.61 9.90
N THR A 15 13.86 14.98 10.74
CA THR A 15 13.84 16.26 11.46
C THR A 15 14.64 17.32 10.71
N ARG A 16 14.12 18.55 10.69
CA ARG A 16 14.76 19.72 10.10
C ARG A 16 14.75 20.88 11.09
N THR A 17 15.75 21.76 10.96
CA THR A 17 15.90 22.95 11.80
C THR A 17 16.03 24.23 10.97
N PRO A 18 14.97 24.66 10.27
CA PRO A 18 15.02 25.89 9.48
C PRO A 18 14.97 27.12 10.40
N GLY A 19 16.08 27.87 10.44
CA GLY A 19 16.22 29.02 11.33
C GLY A 19 16.08 28.62 12.81
N ALA A 20 15.12 29.21 13.51
CA ALA A 20 14.82 28.91 14.92
C ALA A 20 13.77 27.80 15.11
N ALA A 21 13.23 27.25 14.02
CA ALA A 21 12.23 26.20 14.09
C ALA A 21 12.87 24.81 14.17
N ASN A 22 12.14 23.86 14.74
CA ASN A 22 12.47 22.45 14.74
C ASN A 22 11.20 21.69 14.34
N VAL A 23 11.26 20.95 13.23
CA VAL A 23 10.13 20.23 12.66
C VAL A 23 10.51 18.78 12.43
N THR A 24 9.60 17.86 12.73
CA THR A 24 9.70 16.45 12.33
C THR A 24 8.64 16.15 11.28
N TYR A 25 9.07 15.60 10.15
CA TYR A 25 8.20 15.07 9.10
C TYR A 25 8.14 13.56 9.18
N GLN A 26 6.96 12.99 8.96
CA GLN A 26 6.79 11.53 8.91
C GLN A 26 6.06 11.15 7.63
N LEU A 27 6.64 10.21 6.88
CA LEU A 27 5.98 9.49 5.82
C LEU A 27 5.29 8.27 6.44
N LEU A 28 3.97 8.24 6.37
CA LEU A 28 3.13 7.23 6.96
C LEU A 28 2.43 6.42 5.87
N ALA A 29 2.25 5.13 6.14
CA ALA A 29 1.47 4.25 5.28
C ALA A 29 0.60 3.30 6.11
N ARG A 30 -0.55 2.90 5.56
CA ARG A 30 -1.39 1.82 6.09
C ARG A 30 -2.18 1.14 4.99
N ILE A 31 -2.74 -0.02 5.29
CA ILE A 31 -3.71 -0.71 4.43
C ILE A 31 -5.10 -0.17 4.77
N ASN A 32 -5.89 0.18 3.75
CA ASN A 32 -7.28 0.56 3.96
C ASN A 32 -8.14 -0.69 4.22
N SER A 33 -8.80 -0.74 5.39
CA SER A 33 -9.60 -1.91 5.81
C SER A 33 -10.85 -2.16 4.98
N GLN A 34 -11.34 -1.15 4.24
CA GLN A 34 -12.52 -1.27 3.37
C GLN A 34 -12.16 -1.67 1.94
N TYR A 35 -10.92 -1.42 1.51
CA TYR A 35 -10.49 -1.58 0.13
C TYR A 35 -9.43 -2.68 -0.03
N HIS A 36 -9.87 -3.90 0.26
CA HIS A 36 -9.15 -5.16 0.05
C HIS A 36 -9.89 -6.01 -0.99
N SER A 37 -9.21 -6.44 -2.05
CA SER A 37 -9.81 -7.29 -3.10
C SER A 37 -8.96 -8.53 -3.36
N ILE A 38 -9.39 -9.64 -2.77
CA ILE A 38 -8.81 -10.97 -3.03
C ILE A 38 -9.00 -11.37 -4.50
N GLU A 39 -10.17 -11.07 -5.08
CA GLU A 39 -10.49 -11.39 -6.48
C GLU A 39 -9.53 -10.71 -7.46
N LEU A 40 -9.24 -9.43 -7.22
CA LEU A 40 -8.35 -8.63 -8.06
C LEU A 40 -6.89 -8.65 -7.58
N ASN A 41 -6.59 -9.49 -6.58
CA ASN A 41 -5.28 -9.67 -5.98
C ASN A 41 -4.61 -8.33 -5.58
N ARG A 42 -5.37 -7.42 -4.95
CA ARG A 42 -4.90 -6.08 -4.63
C ARG A 42 -5.45 -5.53 -3.33
N ASP A 43 -4.64 -4.68 -2.71
CA ASP A 43 -4.98 -3.88 -1.54
C ASP A 43 -4.85 -2.39 -1.86
N TYR A 44 -5.63 -1.55 -1.20
CA TYR A 44 -5.43 -0.12 -1.28
C TYR A 44 -4.53 0.34 -0.13
N VAL A 45 -3.39 0.94 -0.48
CA VAL A 45 -2.45 1.52 0.48
C VAL A 45 -2.73 3.01 0.57
N GLU A 46 -2.98 3.49 1.78
CA GLU A 46 -3.10 4.91 2.08
C GLU A 46 -1.75 5.47 2.48
N ILE A 47 -1.43 6.66 1.96
CA ILE A 47 -0.19 7.39 2.21
C ILE A 47 -0.53 8.74 2.82
N GLN A 48 0.26 9.15 3.79
CA GLN A 48 0.14 10.45 4.43
C GLN A 48 1.53 10.98 4.79
N VAL A 49 1.75 12.27 4.58
CA VAL A 49 2.92 12.95 5.14
C VAL A 49 2.43 13.94 6.17
N THR A 50 2.93 13.81 7.40
CA THR A 50 2.61 14.71 8.50
C THR A 50 3.82 15.54 8.90
N TYR A 51 3.56 16.61 9.64
CA TYR A 51 4.59 17.39 10.30
C TYR A 51 4.20 17.67 11.74
N THR A 52 5.21 17.80 12.59
CA THR A 52 5.09 18.25 13.97
C THR A 52 6.18 19.27 14.26
N MET A 53 5.79 20.50 14.60
CA MET A 53 6.72 21.52 15.08
C MET A 53 7.06 21.22 16.55
N ASN A 54 8.32 20.87 16.80
CA ASN A 54 8.86 20.71 18.15
C ASN A 54 9.21 22.08 18.77
N SER A 55 9.54 23.06 17.93
CA SER A 55 9.70 24.47 18.32
C SER A 55 9.53 25.40 17.12
N GLY A 56 9.14 26.65 17.37
CA GLY A 56 9.02 27.69 16.34
C GLY A 56 7.94 27.42 15.29
N TYR A 57 8.10 28.02 14.12
CA TYR A 57 7.22 27.89 12.97
C TYR A 57 8.02 27.98 11.68
N ILE A 58 7.51 27.40 10.60
CA ILE A 58 8.08 27.58 9.26
C ILE A 58 7.27 28.64 8.56
N TYR A 59 7.90 29.76 8.23
CA TYR A 59 7.34 30.71 7.28
C TYR A 59 7.85 30.37 5.88
N SER A 60 6.93 29.95 5.02
CA SER A 60 7.26 29.65 3.63
C SER A 60 6.37 30.46 2.71
N GLY A 61 6.96 31.31 1.87
CA GLY A 61 6.22 32.07 0.87
C GLY A 61 5.37 31.14 -0.01
N SER A 62 5.99 30.08 -0.53
CA SER A 62 5.32 29.01 -1.27
C SER A 62 5.97 27.65 -1.00
N TRP A 63 5.21 26.58 -1.13
CA TRP A 63 5.65 25.20 -0.98
C TRP A 63 4.97 24.28 -1.99
N ASN A 64 5.67 23.20 -2.36
CA ASN A 64 5.19 22.14 -3.24
C ASN A 64 5.55 20.79 -2.63
N PHE A 65 4.54 19.94 -2.44
CA PHE A 65 4.69 18.63 -1.83
C PHE A 65 4.20 17.56 -2.80
N SER A 66 4.99 16.49 -2.92
CA SER A 66 4.61 15.29 -3.65
C SER A 66 4.87 14.05 -2.80
N ALA A 67 4.07 13.01 -3.01
CA ALA A 67 4.25 11.73 -2.36
C ALA A 67 3.72 10.60 -3.25
N THR A 68 4.27 9.40 -3.10
CA THR A 68 3.85 8.23 -3.87
C THR A 68 2.35 7.97 -3.69
N GLY A 69 1.60 7.93 -4.80
CA GLY A 69 0.15 7.72 -4.79
C GLY A 69 -0.68 8.93 -4.35
N CYS A 70 -0.09 10.10 -4.16
CA CYS A 70 -0.81 11.32 -3.84
C CYS A 70 -0.82 12.29 -5.03
N SER A 71 -1.89 13.09 -5.15
CA SER A 71 -1.88 14.26 -6.02
C SER A 71 -1.02 15.35 -5.40
N ASP A 72 -0.14 15.95 -6.20
CA ASP A 72 0.74 17.03 -5.73
C ASP A 72 -0.07 18.19 -5.13
N VAL A 73 0.44 18.75 -4.04
CA VAL A 73 -0.18 19.89 -3.35
C VAL A 73 0.79 21.05 -3.36
N SER A 74 0.32 22.19 -3.85
CA SER A 74 1.03 23.47 -3.81
C SER A 74 0.31 24.46 -2.93
N GLY A 75 1.04 25.30 -2.21
CA GLY A 75 0.45 26.34 -1.38
C GLY A 75 1.47 27.34 -0.87
N GLY A 76 1.14 28.01 0.22
CA GLY A 76 2.00 28.98 0.88
C GLY A 76 1.49 29.32 2.28
N GLY A 77 2.32 29.96 3.08
CA GLY A 77 1.95 30.45 4.41
C GLY A 77 2.83 29.91 5.54
N THR A 78 2.27 29.96 6.75
CA THR A 78 2.98 29.56 7.97
C THR A 78 2.54 28.17 8.40
N LEU A 79 3.49 27.26 8.61
CA LEU A 79 3.25 25.99 9.27
C LEU A 79 3.59 26.12 10.76
N SER A 80 2.64 25.77 11.62
CA SER A 80 2.76 25.83 13.07
C SER A 80 1.97 24.68 13.71
N GLY A 81 2.39 24.22 14.88
CA GLY A 81 1.78 23.06 15.53
C GLY A 81 2.05 21.77 14.76
N SER A 82 1.02 20.98 14.48
CA SER A 82 1.13 19.71 13.78
C SER A 82 -0.02 19.51 12.81
N GLY A 83 0.21 18.76 11.73
CA GLY A 83 -0.85 18.48 10.77
C GLY A 83 -0.43 17.56 9.63
N THR A 84 -1.30 17.48 8.63
CA THR A 84 -1.08 16.71 7.41
C THR A 84 -0.70 17.65 6.28
N LEU A 85 0.39 17.32 5.57
CA LEU A 85 0.86 18.09 4.42
C LEU A 85 0.26 17.58 3.11
N ILE A 86 0.18 16.25 2.97
CA ILE A 86 -0.35 15.58 1.79
C ILE A 86 -0.89 14.21 2.18
N SER A 87 -1.98 13.78 1.56
CA SER A 87 -2.61 12.48 1.78
C SER A 87 -3.18 11.93 0.47
N GLY A 88 -3.16 10.61 0.32
CA GLY A 88 -3.60 9.92 -0.88
C GLY A 88 -3.42 8.42 -0.74
N GLY A 89 -3.20 7.73 -1.86
CA GLY A 89 -3.02 6.29 -1.85
C GLY A 89 -3.06 5.66 -3.23
N PHE A 90 -2.76 4.36 -3.28
CA PHE A 90 -2.68 3.63 -4.54
C PHE A 90 -3.10 2.17 -4.36
N TRP A 91 -3.52 1.54 -5.46
CA TRP A 91 -3.75 0.10 -5.52
C TRP A 91 -2.42 -0.65 -5.62
N ALA A 92 -2.12 -1.47 -4.63
CA ALA A 92 -1.00 -2.38 -4.57
C ALA A 92 -1.42 -3.76 -5.10
N TYR A 93 -0.95 -4.13 -6.29
CA TYR A 93 -1.24 -5.43 -6.91
C TYR A 93 -0.21 -6.46 -6.50
N HIS A 94 -0.66 -7.48 -5.77
CA HIS A 94 0.20 -8.55 -5.29
C HIS A 94 0.69 -9.41 -6.46
N ASP A 95 1.84 -10.05 -6.27
CA ASP A 95 2.36 -11.04 -7.20
C ASP A 95 1.52 -12.33 -7.20
N ASN A 96 1.88 -13.30 -8.06
CA ASN A 96 1.21 -14.60 -8.12
C ASN A 96 1.34 -15.43 -6.83
N GLY A 97 2.30 -15.08 -5.97
CA GLY A 97 2.49 -15.65 -4.64
C GLY A 97 1.66 -14.99 -3.55
N GLY A 98 0.92 -13.91 -3.87
CA GLY A 98 0.15 -13.10 -2.92
C GLY A 98 1.00 -12.09 -2.15
N ASN A 99 2.27 -11.90 -2.51
CA ASN A 99 3.17 -10.96 -1.83
C ASN A 99 3.15 -9.61 -2.52
N TYR A 100 3.43 -8.56 -1.76
CA TYR A 100 3.68 -7.25 -2.31
C TYR A 100 4.74 -6.52 -1.49
N SER A 101 5.69 -5.91 -2.19
CA SER A 101 6.67 -4.99 -1.61
C SER A 101 7.01 -3.92 -2.62
N THR A 102 7.14 -2.67 -2.17
CA THR A 102 7.56 -1.56 -3.02
C THR A 102 8.29 -0.50 -2.21
N SER A 103 8.96 0.43 -2.88
CA SER A 103 9.46 1.65 -2.25
C SER A 103 8.45 2.79 -2.44
N ILE A 104 8.27 3.59 -1.40
CA ILE A 104 7.49 4.82 -1.42
C ILE A 104 8.38 5.98 -1.00
N ASN A 105 8.04 7.18 -1.47
CA ASN A 105 8.73 8.40 -1.09
C ASN A 105 7.79 9.60 -1.01
N ALA A 106 8.31 10.66 -0.39
CA ALA A 106 7.74 11.99 -0.38
C ALA A 106 8.85 13.03 -0.56
N ASN A 107 8.54 14.08 -1.32
CA ASN A 107 9.41 15.23 -1.50
C ASN A 107 8.68 16.49 -1.00
N LEU A 108 9.29 17.16 -0.03
CA LEU A 108 8.81 18.41 0.54
C LEU A 108 9.74 19.53 0.09
N SER A 109 9.22 20.47 -0.70
CA SER A 109 9.99 21.61 -1.21
C SER A 109 9.37 22.94 -0.77
N PHE A 110 10.18 23.80 -0.19
CA PHE A 110 9.86 25.12 0.33
C PHE A 110 10.74 26.17 -0.37
N TYR A 111 10.14 27.24 -0.88
CA TYR A 111 10.86 28.20 -1.74
C TYR A 111 11.88 29.09 -0.98
N PHE A 112 11.65 29.37 0.31
CA PHE A 112 12.50 30.25 1.12
C PHE A 112 12.88 29.65 2.48
N SER A 113 12.88 28.32 2.61
CA SER A 113 13.15 27.65 3.89
C SER A 113 14.07 26.46 3.69
N SER A 114 15.01 26.24 4.60
CA SER A 114 15.76 24.97 4.71
C SER A 114 14.92 23.84 5.34
N ALA A 115 13.59 23.95 5.22
CA ALA A 115 12.61 22.97 5.66
C ALA A 115 12.48 21.78 4.69
N ASP A 116 13.15 21.83 3.54
CA ASP A 116 13.11 20.77 2.54
C ASP A 116 13.45 19.41 3.12
N ALA A 117 12.70 18.40 2.68
CA ALA A 117 12.91 17.03 3.11
C ALA A 117 12.53 16.05 2.01
N TYR A 118 13.38 15.04 1.84
CA TYR A 118 13.05 13.84 1.10
C TYR A 118 12.93 12.70 2.11
N LEU A 119 11.81 11.99 2.08
CA LEU A 119 11.56 10.82 2.91
C LEU A 119 11.34 9.63 1.99
N ASP A 120 12.02 8.52 2.21
CA ASP A 120 11.84 7.31 1.43
C ASP A 120 11.97 6.05 2.30
N GLY A 121 11.30 5.00 1.87
CA GLY A 121 11.43 3.70 2.50
C GLY A 121 10.63 2.63 1.79
N SER A 122 10.95 1.37 2.09
CA SER A 122 10.25 0.23 1.52
C SER A 122 9.16 -0.28 2.45
N ILE A 123 8.00 -0.57 1.85
CA ILE A 123 6.85 -1.18 2.51
C ILE A 123 6.64 -2.60 1.99
N GLU A 124 6.03 -3.45 2.81
CA GLU A 124 5.48 -4.73 2.41
C GLU A 124 4.07 -4.88 2.96
N LEU A 125 3.24 -5.66 2.27
CA LEU A 125 1.88 -5.96 2.70
C LEU A 125 1.80 -7.41 3.17
N PRO A 126 0.89 -7.73 4.11
CA PRO A 126 0.56 -9.11 4.43
C PRO A 126 0.22 -9.90 3.17
N ASN A 127 0.63 -11.17 3.16
CA ASN A 127 0.32 -12.05 2.05
C ASN A 127 -1.20 -12.25 1.92
N ILE A 128 -1.72 -12.10 0.70
CA ILE A 128 -3.13 -12.36 0.41
C ILE A 128 -3.29 -13.73 -0.28
N PRO A 129 -4.35 -14.50 0.03
CA PRO A 129 -4.60 -15.75 -0.67
C PRO A 129 -4.80 -15.50 -2.16
N ARG A 130 -4.15 -16.30 -3.01
CA ARG A 130 -4.24 -16.21 -4.48
C ARG A 130 -5.71 -16.25 -4.96
N ALA A 131 -5.98 -15.52 -6.04
CA ALA A 131 -7.20 -15.69 -6.83
C ALA A 131 -7.34 -17.15 -7.32
N SER A 132 -8.55 -17.69 -7.20
CA SER A 132 -8.84 -19.07 -7.60
C SER A 132 -8.76 -19.25 -9.11
N VAL A 133 -8.13 -20.33 -9.55
CA VAL A 133 -8.07 -20.70 -10.98
C VAL A 133 -8.70 -22.07 -11.20
N PRO A 134 -9.55 -22.25 -12.22
CA PRO A 134 -10.02 -23.59 -12.57
C PRO A 134 -8.85 -24.46 -13.00
N SER A 135 -8.69 -25.62 -12.37
CA SER A 135 -7.67 -26.61 -12.73
C SER A 135 -8.24 -28.01 -12.71
N TRP A 136 -8.05 -28.79 -13.77
CA TRP A 136 -8.52 -30.17 -13.80
C TRP A 136 -7.85 -31.03 -12.73
N LYS A 137 -8.58 -32.03 -12.22
CA LYS A 137 -8.01 -33.02 -11.30
C LYS A 137 -6.80 -33.68 -11.97
N ASN A 138 -5.69 -33.80 -11.23
CA ASN A 138 -4.41 -34.32 -11.71
C ASN A 138 -3.73 -33.50 -12.83
N GLY A 139 -4.07 -32.21 -12.98
CA GLY A 139 -3.38 -31.32 -13.93
C GLY A 139 -3.54 -31.70 -15.40
N LYS A 140 -4.58 -32.47 -15.74
CA LYS A 140 -4.87 -32.84 -17.12
C LYS A 140 -5.30 -31.60 -17.92
N ASN A 141 -4.96 -31.56 -19.21
CA ASN A 141 -5.40 -30.48 -20.12
C ASN A 141 -6.71 -30.82 -20.86
N ARG A 142 -7.21 -32.06 -20.74
CA ARG A 142 -8.42 -32.58 -21.43
C ARG A 142 -9.08 -33.70 -20.61
N VAL A 143 -10.36 -33.92 -20.84
CA VAL A 143 -11.21 -34.96 -20.23
C VAL A 143 -11.36 -36.14 -21.19
N LYS A 144 -11.36 -37.38 -20.69
CA LYS A 144 -11.98 -38.50 -21.41
C LYS A 144 -13.49 -38.52 -21.10
N MET A 145 -14.32 -38.43 -22.13
CA MET A 145 -15.78 -38.56 -22.01
C MET A 145 -16.18 -40.04 -21.85
N ASP A 146 -15.68 -40.70 -20.81
CA ASP A 146 -15.93 -42.12 -20.50
C ASP A 146 -16.46 -42.32 -19.07
N GLY A 147 -16.95 -41.24 -18.44
CA GLY A 147 -17.47 -41.27 -17.08
C GLY A 147 -16.42 -41.41 -15.97
N THR A 148 -15.14 -41.56 -16.31
CA THR A 148 -14.07 -41.81 -15.31
C THR A 148 -13.34 -40.55 -14.86
N ASP A 149 -13.44 -39.45 -15.62
CA ASP A 149 -12.77 -38.19 -15.33
C ASP A 149 -13.70 -37.19 -14.62
N THR A 150 -13.23 -36.61 -13.52
CA THR A 150 -13.95 -35.57 -12.76
C THR A 150 -13.33 -34.20 -13.00
N ILE A 151 -14.15 -33.17 -13.21
CA ILE A 151 -13.71 -31.77 -13.09
C ILE A 151 -13.66 -31.44 -11.61
N THR A 152 -12.51 -31.02 -11.10
CA THR A 152 -12.43 -30.38 -9.78
C THR A 152 -12.23 -28.91 -10.02
N LEU A 153 -13.19 -28.05 -9.66
CA LEU A 153 -12.88 -26.64 -9.54
C LEU A 153 -12.08 -26.48 -8.25
N VAL A 154 -10.75 -26.40 -8.38
CA VAL A 154 -9.88 -26.13 -7.25
C VAL A 154 -9.89 -24.62 -7.01
N LEU A 155 -10.63 -24.18 -5.99
CA LEU A 155 -10.46 -22.81 -5.49
C LEU A 155 -9.22 -22.80 -4.62
N ASP A 156 -8.05 -22.75 -5.27
CA ASP A 156 -6.74 -22.83 -4.61
C ASP A 156 -6.50 -21.56 -3.81
N LYS A 157 -6.84 -21.61 -2.52
CA LYS A 157 -6.45 -20.61 -1.54
C LYS A 157 -5.38 -21.21 -0.64
N LYS A 158 -4.27 -20.49 -0.46
CA LYS A 158 -3.13 -20.95 0.34
C LYS A 158 -3.47 -21.05 1.84
N VAL A 159 -4.47 -20.31 2.30
CA VAL A 159 -5.01 -20.43 3.67
C VAL A 159 -6.08 -21.53 3.68
N PRO A 160 -5.86 -22.66 4.40
CA PRO A 160 -6.76 -23.82 4.38
C PRO A 160 -8.22 -23.48 4.71
N ALA A 161 -8.43 -22.48 5.59
CA ALA A 161 -9.77 -22.06 6.03
C ALA A 161 -10.65 -21.49 4.90
N TYR A 162 -10.08 -21.09 3.76
CA TYR A 162 -10.85 -20.54 2.64
C TYR A 162 -10.85 -21.44 1.40
N ARG A 163 -10.27 -22.64 1.47
CA ARG A 163 -10.32 -23.63 0.38
C ARG A 163 -11.74 -24.15 0.25
N HIS A 164 -12.30 -24.05 -0.95
CA HIS A 164 -13.57 -24.67 -1.30
C HIS A 164 -13.35 -25.53 -2.55
N SER A 165 -13.90 -26.74 -2.56
CA SER A 165 -13.84 -27.63 -3.72
C SER A 165 -15.25 -27.88 -4.24
N LEU A 166 -15.50 -27.52 -5.51
CA LEU A 166 -16.67 -28.01 -6.22
C LEU A 166 -16.21 -29.19 -7.09
N VAL A 167 -16.73 -30.37 -6.79
CA VAL A 167 -16.45 -31.58 -7.56
C VAL A 167 -17.66 -31.86 -8.43
N TRP A 168 -17.46 -31.86 -9.75
CA TRP A 168 -18.48 -32.31 -10.69
C TRP A 168 -18.01 -33.58 -11.38
N VAL A 169 -18.83 -34.62 -11.29
CA VAL A 169 -18.63 -35.87 -12.00
C VAL A 169 -19.30 -35.70 -13.36
N ILE A 170 -18.53 -35.82 -14.44
CA ILE A 170 -19.08 -35.92 -15.78
C ILE A 170 -19.53 -37.38 -15.92
N GLY A 171 -20.84 -37.62 -15.91
CA GLY A 171 -21.42 -38.92 -16.27
C GLY A 171 -21.67 -39.02 -17.77
N ASP A 172 -22.05 -40.23 -18.22
CA ASP A 172 -22.49 -40.51 -19.60
C ASP A 172 -23.71 -39.67 -20.02
#